data_AF-A0A7X4FD23-F1
#
_entry.id   AF-A0A7X4FD23-F1
#
_cell.length_a   1.000
_cell.length_b   1.000
_cell.length_c   1.000
_cell.angle_alpha   90.00
_cell.angle_beta   90.00
_cell.angle_gamma   90.00
#
_symmetry.space_group_name_H-M   'P 1'
#
loop_
_entity.id
_entity.type
_entity.pdbx_description
1 polymer ?
#
loop_
_entity_poly.entity_id
_entity_poly.type
_entity_poly.pdbx_seq_one_letter_code
_entity_poly.pdbx_strand_id
1 'polypeptide(L)'
;MQPHRLDLSYEIAWKGRWHVGSGYQSAVADRLLRRLGGPDGVPFVPGSQIKGVLRYQCERLALTFGLDAVNPHAGIEEDEKVLVTHFKPLTKSTLVVDRLFGNRYQGECLFVTNAIPVPSEETIITSIQPRTALDRLTGTVMEQHLFTTEFSEEGTRLQGGIRARHPVGVLTQDGDGFPLPVWVALHHLKAKLLPRLHVRLVHTKETQPERDRLLKYSHGVSTMDTVETVSGNPATVRNDITQNLLHNLPDNTTRIHVHYTGGTKVMCVETVAAAESIKALLPSQNMDIETSYLDPRADAGATLIDRNGNVLISDTRKGVAPWLERIAELNGFELGPFPYAYWDELGNNQTRNCPAPETLSEAQLAKGRATLNSGRYLTPELLEHGAYATFQGALAAISRRCPDRSNYRLFHKVYVRRANASDASVKPFELDVVAVLGYQIVVVSCTFAKEHARVKQKGMEAILRMRQLGGIEARAIVLCGASQEAQQLIQAELKEETGHSSLSLEIWGKDTWYHLQQTFHRYLRTAFGWA
;
A
#
# COMPACT_ATOMS: atom_id res chain seq x y z
N MET A 1 -4.54 19.26 -14.94
CA MET A 1 -3.47 18.23 -14.81
C MET A 1 -3.15 17.65 -16.17
N GLN A 2 -1.91 17.23 -16.39
CA GLN A 2 -1.53 16.49 -17.60
C GLN A 2 -1.83 15.00 -17.41
N PRO A 3 -2.23 14.27 -18.46
CA PRO A 3 -2.38 12.81 -18.40
C PRO A 3 -1.07 12.15 -17.97
N HIS A 4 -1.16 11.05 -17.20
CA HIS A 4 0.03 10.29 -16.83
C HIS A 4 0.56 9.56 -18.07
N ARG A 5 1.86 9.69 -18.27
CA ARG A 5 2.55 9.19 -19.45
C ARG A 5 3.70 8.30 -19.04
N LEU A 6 3.71 7.08 -19.57
CA LEU A 6 4.86 6.19 -19.53
C LEU A 6 5.31 5.90 -20.96
N ASP A 7 6.59 6.09 -21.22
CA ASP A 7 7.25 5.58 -22.42
C ASP A 7 8.52 4.87 -21.96
N LEU A 8 8.56 3.56 -22.18
CA LEU A 8 9.65 2.69 -21.77
C LEU A 8 10.09 1.87 -22.97
N SER A 9 11.39 1.84 -23.24
CA SER A 9 12.00 0.89 -24.17
C SER A 9 12.64 -0.23 -23.35
N TYR A 10 12.53 -1.47 -23.84
CA TYR A 10 13.09 -2.63 -23.15
C TYR A 10 13.79 -3.58 -24.13
N GLU A 11 14.70 -4.37 -23.58
CA GLU A 11 15.32 -5.53 -24.22
C GLU A 11 15.01 -6.78 -23.39
N ILE A 12 14.63 -7.87 -24.06
CA ILE A 12 14.41 -9.19 -23.47
C ILE A 12 15.57 -10.07 -23.89
N ALA A 13 16.43 -10.43 -22.93
CA ALA A 13 17.51 -11.38 -23.13
C ALA A 13 17.04 -12.78 -22.68
N TRP A 14 16.86 -13.69 -23.63
CA TRP A 14 16.40 -15.05 -23.34
C TRP A 14 17.55 -15.92 -22.83
N LYS A 15 17.42 -16.42 -21.60
CA LYS A 15 18.37 -17.36 -20.97
C LYS A 15 18.18 -18.81 -21.40
N GLY A 16 17.20 -19.09 -22.24
CA GLY A 16 16.94 -20.40 -22.78
C GLY A 16 16.13 -20.28 -24.07
N ARG A 17 15.89 -21.42 -24.71
CA ARG A 17 15.07 -21.48 -25.92
C ARG A 17 13.64 -21.01 -25.65
N TRP A 18 13.05 -20.32 -26.61
CA TRP A 18 11.68 -19.82 -26.49
C TRP A 18 10.82 -20.21 -27.69
N HIS A 19 9.51 -20.29 -27.45
CA HIS A 19 8.51 -20.57 -28.46
C HIS A 19 7.26 -19.73 -28.25
N VAL A 20 6.88 -18.97 -29.27
CA VAL A 20 5.55 -18.35 -29.38
C VAL A 20 4.92 -18.88 -30.65
N GLY A 21 3.90 -19.73 -30.48
CA GLY A 21 3.27 -20.42 -31.59
C GLY A 21 2.53 -19.48 -32.54
N SER A 22 2.65 -19.74 -33.84
CA SER A 22 1.90 -19.03 -34.88
C SER A 22 0.49 -19.59 -35.10
N GLY A 23 0.25 -20.83 -34.65
CA GLY A 23 -0.96 -21.61 -34.98
C GLY A 23 -0.85 -22.35 -36.32
N TYR A 24 0.27 -22.22 -37.04
CA TYR A 24 0.54 -22.89 -38.30
C TYR A 24 1.53 -24.04 -38.15
N GLN A 25 1.45 -24.97 -39.10
CA GLN A 25 2.34 -26.13 -39.26
C GLN A 25 3.06 -26.03 -40.62
N SER A 26 4.20 -26.72 -40.75
CA SER A 26 4.94 -26.90 -42.01
C SER A 26 5.23 -28.37 -42.25
N ALA A 27 5.84 -28.68 -43.40
CA ALA A 27 6.32 -30.04 -43.69
C ALA A 27 7.40 -30.55 -42.72
N VAL A 28 8.08 -29.65 -42.00
CA VAL A 28 9.22 -30.00 -41.13
C VAL A 28 8.93 -29.81 -39.64
N ALA A 29 7.87 -29.09 -39.29
CA ALA A 29 7.51 -28.79 -37.90
C ALA A 29 5.99 -28.64 -37.72
N ASP A 30 5.44 -29.34 -36.73
CA ASP A 30 4.00 -29.28 -36.38
C ASP A 30 3.62 -27.96 -35.71
N ARG A 31 4.57 -27.32 -35.02
CA ARG A 31 4.36 -26.03 -34.33
C ARG A 31 5.45 -25.03 -34.71
N LEU A 32 5.10 -24.08 -35.55
CA LEU A 32 6.01 -23.02 -36.00
C LEU A 32 6.05 -21.83 -35.04
N LEU A 33 7.19 -21.17 -34.99
CA LEU A 33 7.32 -19.86 -34.37
C LEU A 33 6.49 -18.82 -35.12
N ARG A 34 6.02 -17.82 -34.38
CA ARG A 34 5.37 -16.66 -34.95
C ARG A 34 6.40 -15.70 -35.54
N ARG A 35 6.19 -15.34 -36.81
CA ARG A 35 7.12 -14.55 -37.63
C ARG A 35 6.45 -13.28 -38.16
N LEU A 36 7.20 -12.18 -38.22
CA LEU A 36 6.70 -10.87 -38.62
C LEU A 36 6.59 -10.81 -40.15
N GLY A 37 5.38 -10.58 -40.67
CA GLY A 37 5.17 -10.47 -42.12
C GLY A 37 4.95 -11.80 -42.86
N GLY A 38 4.84 -12.92 -42.14
CA GLY A 38 4.53 -14.24 -42.72
C GLY A 38 5.59 -15.31 -42.42
N PRO A 39 5.52 -16.48 -43.09
CA PRO A 39 6.40 -17.63 -42.83
C PRO A 39 7.89 -17.34 -43.00
N ASP A 40 8.26 -16.43 -43.90
CA ASP A 40 9.66 -16.04 -44.17
C ASP A 40 10.15 -14.90 -43.27
N GLY A 41 9.29 -14.40 -42.38
CA GLY A 41 9.59 -13.30 -41.48
C GLY A 41 10.55 -13.66 -40.35
N VAL A 42 11.03 -12.64 -39.65
CA VAL A 42 11.82 -12.85 -38.41
C VAL A 42 10.92 -13.29 -37.26
N PRO A 43 11.35 -14.25 -36.42
CA PRO A 43 10.62 -14.62 -35.21
C PRO A 43 10.45 -13.40 -34.29
N PHE A 44 9.27 -13.23 -33.70
CA PHE A 44 9.00 -12.12 -32.79
C PHE A 44 8.02 -12.53 -31.69
N VAL A 45 7.99 -11.77 -30.61
CA VAL A 45 6.99 -11.94 -29.55
C VAL A 45 5.93 -10.84 -29.69
N PRO A 46 4.64 -11.17 -29.90
CA PRO A 46 3.59 -10.18 -30.00
C PRO A 46 3.47 -9.32 -28.74
N GLY A 47 3.24 -8.02 -28.93
CA GLY A 47 3.01 -7.10 -27.83
C GLY A 47 1.82 -7.50 -26.97
N SER A 48 0.78 -8.08 -27.58
CA SER A 48 -0.38 -8.63 -26.86
C SER A 48 0.00 -9.79 -25.93
N GLN A 49 0.94 -10.64 -26.32
CA GLN A 49 1.41 -11.75 -25.49
C GLN A 49 2.19 -11.23 -24.28
N ILE A 50 3.11 -10.28 -24.49
CA ILE A 50 3.88 -9.65 -23.42
C ILE A 50 2.94 -8.91 -22.47
N LYS A 51 2.00 -8.14 -23.01
CA LYS A 51 0.97 -7.45 -22.24
C LYS A 51 0.12 -8.42 -21.42
N GLY A 52 -0.31 -9.54 -22.01
CA GLY A 52 -1.09 -10.57 -21.32
C GLY A 52 -0.33 -11.17 -20.14
N VAL A 53 0.94 -11.52 -20.33
CA VAL A 53 1.81 -12.02 -19.26
C VAL A 53 1.99 -10.96 -18.17
N LEU A 54 2.28 -9.71 -18.53
CA LEU A 54 2.44 -8.61 -17.56
C LEU A 54 1.15 -8.38 -16.76
N ARG A 55 -0.01 -8.33 -17.44
CA ARG A 55 -1.32 -8.16 -16.81
C ARG A 55 -1.58 -9.30 -15.84
N TYR A 56 -1.40 -10.54 -16.27
CA TYR A 56 -1.60 -11.72 -15.42
C TYR A 56 -0.69 -11.72 -14.18
N GLN A 57 0.59 -11.35 -14.33
CA GLN A 57 1.48 -11.23 -13.16
C GLN A 57 1.05 -10.08 -12.24
N CYS A 58 0.58 -8.96 -12.78
CA CYS A 58 0.03 -7.86 -11.97
C CYS A 58 -1.24 -8.27 -11.22
N GLU A 59 -2.12 -9.07 -11.81
CA GLU A 59 -3.32 -9.63 -11.16
C GLU A 59 -2.93 -10.56 -10.01
N ARG A 60 -1.97 -11.46 -10.25
CA ARG A 60 -1.43 -12.33 -9.19
C ARG A 60 -0.80 -11.54 -8.05
N LEU A 61 -0.02 -10.52 -8.37
CA LEU A 61 0.58 -9.63 -7.38
C LEU A 61 -0.51 -8.87 -6.61
N ALA A 62 -1.50 -8.31 -7.29
CA ALA A 62 -2.63 -7.62 -6.67
C ALA A 62 -3.35 -8.53 -5.65
N LEU A 63 -3.70 -9.76 -6.04
CA LEU A 63 -4.32 -10.75 -5.15
C LEU A 63 -3.41 -11.12 -3.98
N THR A 64 -2.10 -11.29 -4.24
CA THR A 64 -1.10 -11.56 -3.20
C THR A 64 -1.01 -10.40 -2.19
N PHE A 65 -1.25 -9.18 -2.67
CA PHE A 65 -1.29 -7.96 -1.89
C PHE A 65 -2.67 -7.66 -1.27
N GLY A 66 -3.62 -8.58 -1.36
CA GLY A 66 -4.97 -8.43 -0.79
C GLY A 66 -5.82 -7.38 -1.52
N LEU A 67 -5.47 -7.06 -2.76
CA LEU A 67 -6.27 -6.23 -3.65
C LEU A 67 -7.16 -7.12 -4.53
N ASP A 68 -8.30 -6.58 -4.94
CA ASP A 68 -9.20 -7.25 -5.87
C ASP A 68 -8.59 -7.32 -7.27
N ALA A 69 -8.72 -8.47 -7.93
CA ALA A 69 -8.45 -8.66 -9.34
C ALA A 69 -9.55 -9.56 -9.94
N VAL A 70 -9.94 -9.27 -11.17
CA VAL A 70 -10.97 -10.05 -11.87
C VAL A 70 -10.31 -10.95 -12.89
N ASN A 71 -10.71 -12.22 -12.92
CA ASN A 71 -10.27 -13.15 -13.95
C ASN A 71 -10.91 -12.75 -15.30
N PRO A 72 -10.13 -12.39 -16.33
CA PRO A 72 -10.69 -12.01 -17.62
C PRO A 72 -11.32 -13.19 -18.39
N HIS A 73 -11.04 -14.43 -17.99
CA HIS A 73 -11.53 -15.68 -18.60
C HIS A 73 -12.63 -16.37 -17.78
N ALA A 74 -13.31 -15.60 -16.95
CA ALA A 74 -14.50 -15.96 -16.20
C ALA A 74 -15.50 -16.78 -17.04
N GLY A 75 -15.72 -18.05 -16.67
CA GLY A 75 -16.53 -19.01 -17.44
C GLY A 75 -17.72 -19.60 -16.66
N ILE A 76 -18.00 -19.04 -15.48
CA ILE A 76 -19.05 -19.48 -14.55
C ILE A 76 -20.02 -18.30 -14.33
N GLU A 77 -21.28 -18.57 -14.01
CA GLU A 77 -22.35 -17.58 -13.85
C GLU A 77 -22.07 -16.51 -12.77
N GLU A 78 -21.35 -16.86 -11.70
CA GLU A 78 -20.92 -15.92 -10.64
C GLU A 78 -19.88 -14.91 -11.14
N ASP A 79 -19.03 -15.36 -12.04
CA ASP A 79 -17.92 -14.65 -12.65
C ASP A 79 -18.45 -13.55 -13.61
N GLU A 80 -19.61 -13.77 -14.25
CA GLU A 80 -20.31 -12.77 -15.06
C GLU A 80 -20.88 -11.61 -14.23
N LYS A 81 -21.43 -11.89 -13.04
CA LYS A 81 -21.94 -10.83 -12.14
C LYS A 81 -20.82 -9.91 -11.66
N VAL A 82 -19.66 -10.48 -11.37
CA VAL A 82 -18.45 -9.72 -11.02
C VAL A 82 -18.01 -8.86 -12.20
N LEU A 83 -17.94 -9.42 -13.41
CA LEU A 83 -17.60 -8.65 -14.63
C LEU A 83 -18.54 -7.47 -14.88
N VAL A 84 -19.85 -7.65 -14.70
CA VAL A 84 -20.84 -6.57 -14.84
C VAL A 84 -20.62 -5.48 -13.78
N THR A 85 -20.32 -5.86 -12.54
CA THR A 85 -20.04 -4.92 -11.45
C THR A 85 -18.84 -4.01 -11.73
N HIS A 86 -17.86 -4.53 -12.48
CA HIS A 86 -16.65 -3.81 -12.87
C HIS A 86 -16.72 -3.15 -14.25
N PHE A 87 -17.88 -3.22 -14.95
CA PHE A 87 -18.13 -2.53 -16.21
C PHE A 87 -18.42 -1.02 -15.99
N LYS A 88 -17.42 -0.29 -15.53
CA LYS A 88 -17.50 1.13 -15.18
C LYS A 88 -16.26 1.91 -15.66
N PRO A 89 -16.32 3.25 -15.75
CA PRO A 89 -15.15 4.07 -16.05
C PRO A 89 -13.95 3.73 -15.15
N LEU A 90 -12.73 3.80 -15.67
CA LEU A 90 -11.48 3.52 -14.96
C LEU A 90 -11.31 4.39 -13.72
N THR A 91 -11.75 5.66 -13.76
CA THR A 91 -11.77 6.57 -12.61
C THR A 91 -12.65 6.08 -11.46
N LYS A 92 -13.61 5.19 -11.73
CA LYS A 92 -14.50 4.56 -10.75
C LYS A 92 -14.13 3.10 -10.47
N SER A 93 -13.11 2.56 -11.14
CA SER A 93 -12.66 1.18 -10.95
C SER A 93 -11.84 1.08 -9.66
N THR A 94 -12.20 0.13 -8.81
CA THR A 94 -11.41 -0.19 -7.61
C THR A 94 -10.20 -1.05 -7.96
N LEU A 95 -10.26 -1.77 -9.09
CA LEU A 95 -9.22 -2.71 -9.54
C LEU A 95 -8.00 -1.93 -10.06
N VAL A 96 -6.86 -2.08 -9.38
CA VAL A 96 -5.59 -1.45 -9.77
C VAL A 96 -5.16 -1.91 -11.17
N VAL A 97 -5.31 -3.20 -11.47
CA VAL A 97 -4.89 -3.76 -12.76
C VAL A 97 -5.69 -3.16 -13.91
N ASP A 98 -7.01 -3.03 -13.76
CA ASP A 98 -7.84 -2.39 -14.80
C ASP A 98 -7.45 -0.94 -15.02
N ARG A 99 -7.15 -0.20 -13.94
CA ARG A 99 -6.69 1.18 -14.05
C ARG A 99 -5.36 1.29 -14.78
N LEU A 100 -4.49 0.28 -14.65
CA LEU A 100 -3.20 0.24 -15.33
C LEU A 100 -3.32 -0.21 -16.79
N PHE A 101 -4.02 -1.31 -17.07
CA PHE A 101 -4.05 -1.95 -18.39
C PHE A 101 -5.24 -1.53 -19.26
N GLY A 102 -6.28 -0.98 -18.64
CA GLY A 102 -7.59 -0.74 -19.23
C GLY A 102 -8.62 -1.82 -18.88
N ASN A 103 -9.88 -1.52 -19.16
CA ASN A 103 -11.01 -2.42 -18.94
C ASN A 103 -11.96 -2.45 -20.15
N ARG A 104 -13.00 -3.30 -20.08
CA ARG A 104 -13.96 -3.47 -21.17
C ARG A 104 -14.82 -2.23 -21.45
N TYR A 105 -14.94 -1.31 -20.51
CA TYR A 105 -15.75 -0.10 -20.65
C TYR A 105 -15.00 1.01 -21.40
N GLN A 106 -13.73 1.25 -21.07
CA GLN A 106 -12.96 2.42 -21.53
C GLN A 106 -11.77 2.07 -22.45
N GLY A 107 -11.56 0.78 -22.72
CA GLY A 107 -10.47 0.32 -23.56
C GLY A 107 -9.11 0.38 -22.86
N GLU A 108 -8.06 0.21 -23.66
CA GLU A 108 -6.70 0.02 -23.16
C GLU A 108 -5.99 1.34 -22.86
N CYS A 109 -5.26 1.40 -21.73
CA CYS A 109 -4.41 2.56 -21.39
C CYS A 109 -2.92 2.26 -21.52
N LEU A 110 -2.54 0.99 -21.64
CA LEU A 110 -1.17 0.52 -21.74
C LEU A 110 -1.02 -0.33 -23.01
N PHE A 111 -0.09 0.09 -23.86
CA PHE A 111 0.21 -0.50 -25.16
C PHE A 111 1.63 -1.07 -25.11
N VAL A 112 1.77 -2.31 -25.54
CA VAL A 112 3.08 -2.97 -25.66
C VAL A 112 3.30 -3.23 -27.14
N THR A 113 4.43 -2.78 -27.68
CA THR A 113 4.80 -3.08 -29.06
C THR A 113 5.28 -4.53 -29.16
N ASN A 114 5.24 -5.08 -30.38
CA ASN A 114 5.93 -6.34 -30.67
C ASN A 114 7.40 -6.24 -30.28
N ALA A 115 7.91 -7.29 -29.64
CA ALA A 115 9.33 -7.42 -29.37
C ALA A 115 9.99 -8.12 -30.57
N ILE A 116 10.86 -7.40 -31.26
CA ILE A 116 11.54 -7.81 -32.49
C ILE A 116 13.04 -7.99 -32.25
N PRO A 117 13.77 -8.76 -33.06
CA PRO A 117 15.22 -8.88 -32.90
C PRO A 117 15.91 -7.51 -32.86
N VAL A 118 16.95 -7.39 -32.03
CA VAL A 118 17.80 -6.19 -32.03
C VAL A 118 18.49 -6.03 -33.40
N PRO A 119 18.82 -4.81 -33.87
CA PRO A 119 19.40 -4.61 -35.21
C PRO A 119 20.73 -5.33 -35.44
N SER A 120 21.46 -5.68 -34.38
CA SER A 120 22.69 -6.47 -34.48
C SER A 120 22.44 -7.98 -34.65
N GLU A 121 21.20 -8.45 -34.50
CA GLU A 121 20.78 -9.86 -34.53
C GLU A 121 19.62 -10.06 -35.53
N GLU A 122 19.73 -9.51 -36.74
CA GLU A 122 18.66 -9.62 -37.77
C GLU A 122 18.31 -11.07 -38.13
N THR A 123 19.21 -12.03 -37.86
CA THR A 123 18.96 -13.45 -38.07
C THR A 123 18.90 -14.19 -36.73
N ILE A 124 17.68 -14.51 -36.28
CA ILE A 124 17.47 -15.42 -35.16
C ILE A 124 17.64 -16.85 -35.64
N ILE A 125 18.54 -17.60 -35.01
CA ILE A 125 18.72 -19.03 -35.25
C ILE A 125 17.54 -19.79 -34.61
N THR A 126 16.92 -20.69 -35.37
CA THR A 126 15.85 -21.56 -34.89
C THR A 126 16.26 -23.02 -35.03
N SER A 127 15.71 -23.87 -34.16
CA SER A 127 15.86 -25.32 -34.25
C SER A 127 14.53 -26.03 -34.04
N ILE A 128 14.43 -27.23 -34.60
CA ILE A 128 13.25 -28.08 -34.46
C ILE A 128 13.57 -29.13 -33.41
N GLN A 129 12.70 -29.26 -32.41
CA GLN A 129 12.83 -30.25 -31.36
C GLN A 129 11.62 -31.20 -31.38
N PRO A 130 11.84 -32.53 -31.47
CA PRO A 130 10.78 -33.50 -31.28
C PRO A 130 10.35 -33.53 -29.81
N ARG A 131 9.05 -33.67 -29.59
CA ARG A 131 8.38 -33.76 -28.30
C ARG A 131 7.46 -34.97 -28.32
N THR A 132 7.35 -35.62 -27.17
CA THR A 132 6.45 -36.75 -26.97
C THR A 132 5.75 -36.58 -25.62
N ALA A 133 4.51 -37.04 -25.51
CA ALA A 133 3.85 -37.21 -24.23
C ALA A 133 3.88 -38.68 -23.85
N LEU A 134 4.30 -38.98 -22.62
CA LEU A 134 4.28 -40.33 -22.06
C LEU A 134 3.11 -40.45 -21.10
N ASP A 135 2.33 -41.52 -21.24
CA ASP A 135 1.39 -41.94 -20.22
C ASP A 135 2.18 -42.52 -19.04
N ARG A 136 2.02 -41.91 -17.86
CA ARG A 136 2.77 -42.29 -16.65
C ARG A 136 2.35 -43.63 -16.07
N LEU A 137 1.12 -44.10 -16.31
CA LEU A 137 0.62 -45.38 -15.81
C LEU A 137 1.17 -46.54 -16.62
N THR A 138 1.20 -46.39 -17.95
CA THR A 138 1.57 -47.45 -18.88
C THR A 138 3.02 -47.36 -19.36
N GLY A 139 3.66 -46.20 -19.19
CA GLY A 139 5.01 -45.92 -19.69
C GLY A 139 5.10 -45.82 -21.21
N THR A 140 3.96 -45.80 -21.91
CA THR A 140 3.90 -45.75 -23.37
C THR A 140 3.79 -44.32 -23.88
N VAL A 141 4.22 -44.10 -25.12
CA VAL A 141 3.97 -42.84 -25.82
C VAL A 141 2.48 -42.73 -26.10
N MET A 142 1.87 -41.61 -25.70
CA MET A 142 0.49 -41.32 -26.03
C MET A 142 0.33 -41.22 -27.55
N GLU A 143 -0.64 -41.95 -28.09
CA GLU A 143 -0.94 -41.95 -29.52
C GLU A 143 -1.22 -40.52 -30.02
N GLN A 144 -0.68 -40.15 -31.19
CA GLN A 144 -0.76 -38.79 -31.77
C GLN A 144 -0.09 -37.65 -30.97
N HIS A 145 0.73 -37.98 -29.96
CA HIS A 145 1.45 -36.97 -29.17
C HIS A 145 2.95 -36.90 -29.49
N LEU A 146 3.42 -37.55 -30.56
CA LEU A 146 4.72 -37.25 -31.16
C LEU A 146 4.55 -36.06 -32.09
N PHE A 147 5.13 -34.92 -31.72
CA PHE A 147 5.10 -33.71 -32.53
C PHE A 147 6.42 -32.96 -32.45
N THR A 148 6.67 -32.11 -33.42
CA THR A 148 7.89 -31.32 -33.57
C THR A 148 7.56 -29.85 -33.35
N THR A 149 8.38 -29.15 -32.58
CA THR A 149 8.19 -27.73 -32.28
C THR A 149 9.44 -26.96 -32.65
N GLU A 150 9.25 -25.88 -33.39
CA GLU A 150 10.30 -24.93 -33.70
C GLU A 150 10.54 -24.01 -32.49
N PHE A 151 11.79 -23.84 -32.10
CA PHE A 151 12.23 -22.95 -31.03
C PHE A 151 13.27 -21.97 -31.55
N SER A 152 13.33 -20.80 -30.95
CA SER A 152 14.48 -19.91 -31.10
C SER A 152 15.59 -20.36 -30.15
N GLU A 153 16.84 -20.22 -30.57
CA GLU A 153 18.00 -20.56 -29.75
C GLU A 153 18.21 -19.64 -28.55
N GLU A 154 18.96 -20.15 -27.58
CA GLU A 154 19.38 -19.40 -26.39
C GLU A 154 20.23 -18.17 -26.77
N GLY A 155 20.17 -17.12 -25.94
CA GLY A 155 20.98 -15.92 -26.10
C GLY A 155 20.36 -14.86 -27.01
N THR A 156 19.26 -15.19 -27.70
CA THR A 156 18.50 -14.26 -28.54
C THR A 156 18.03 -13.05 -27.74
N ARG A 157 18.20 -11.84 -28.31
CA ARG A 157 17.74 -10.58 -27.74
C ARG A 157 16.65 -9.94 -28.58
N LEU A 158 15.55 -9.58 -27.93
CA LEU A 158 14.44 -8.88 -28.57
C LEU A 158 14.24 -7.51 -27.93
N GLN A 159 14.04 -6.48 -28.74
CA GLN A 159 13.70 -5.13 -28.29
C GLN A 159 12.22 -4.83 -28.50
N GLY A 160 11.62 -4.10 -27.57
CA GLY A 160 10.26 -3.60 -27.66
C GLY A 160 10.06 -2.32 -26.85
N GLY A 161 8.82 -1.86 -26.78
CA GLY A 161 8.45 -0.70 -26.00
C GLY A 161 7.10 -0.83 -25.34
N ILE A 162 6.94 -0.15 -24.21
CA ILE A 162 5.68 0.04 -23.49
C ILE A 162 5.35 1.52 -23.54
N ARG A 163 4.15 1.84 -24.00
CA ARG A 163 3.59 3.19 -23.97
C ARG A 163 2.30 3.14 -23.18
N ALA A 164 2.21 3.93 -22.12
CA ALA A 164 0.97 4.09 -21.38
C ALA A 164 0.52 5.54 -21.37
N ARG A 165 -0.78 5.73 -21.49
CA ARG A 165 -1.46 7.02 -21.49
C ARG A 165 -2.69 6.86 -20.60
N HIS A 166 -2.59 7.36 -19.38
CA HIS A 166 -3.69 7.29 -18.43
C HIS A 166 -4.34 8.66 -18.29
N PRO A 167 -5.68 8.74 -18.37
CA PRO A 167 -6.39 9.95 -18.00
C PRO A 167 -6.03 10.41 -16.58
N VAL A 168 -6.18 11.71 -16.34
CA VAL A 168 -6.01 12.30 -15.01
C VAL A 168 -6.90 11.57 -14.00
N GLY A 169 -6.37 11.26 -12.81
CA GLY A 169 -7.13 10.61 -11.74
C GLY A 169 -7.35 9.10 -11.90
N VAL A 170 -6.82 8.46 -12.95
CA VAL A 170 -6.94 6.99 -13.13
C VAL A 170 -5.91 6.23 -12.32
N LEU A 171 -4.66 6.69 -12.30
CA LEU A 171 -3.58 6.02 -11.55
C LEU A 171 -3.44 6.49 -10.10
N THR A 172 -4.00 7.64 -9.79
CA THR A 172 -4.10 8.13 -8.42
C THR A 172 -5.48 7.74 -7.91
N GLN A 173 -5.58 6.93 -6.85
CA GLN A 173 -6.79 7.04 -6.03
C GLN A 173 -6.68 8.40 -5.37
N ASP A 174 -7.19 9.42 -6.05
CA ASP A 174 -7.50 10.70 -5.44
C ASP A 174 -8.59 10.38 -4.39
N GLY A 175 -8.14 9.96 -3.21
CA GLY A 175 -8.93 9.25 -2.22
C GLY A 175 -8.11 8.74 -1.02
N ASP A 176 -6.80 8.50 -1.18
CA ASP A 176 -5.91 8.20 -0.04
C ASP A 176 -5.51 9.48 0.75
N GLY A 177 -6.46 10.41 0.88
CA GLY A 177 -6.34 11.45 1.89
C GLY A 177 -6.47 10.79 3.24
N PHE A 178 -5.37 10.28 3.81
CA PHE A 178 -5.37 9.79 5.17
C PHE A 178 -5.83 10.95 6.07
N PRO A 179 -7.01 10.85 6.70
CA PRO A 179 -7.48 11.94 7.56
C PRO A 179 -6.64 12.03 8.84
N LEU A 180 -5.88 10.98 9.17
CA LEU A 180 -5.04 10.93 10.36
C LEU A 180 -4.05 12.11 10.45
N PRO A 181 -3.20 12.40 9.44
CA PRO A 181 -2.36 13.60 9.43
C PRO A 181 -3.10 14.91 9.72
N VAL A 182 -4.29 15.11 9.11
CA VAL A 182 -5.10 16.31 9.29
C VAL A 182 -5.64 16.39 10.71
N TRP A 183 -6.12 15.26 11.25
CA TRP A 183 -6.60 15.17 12.63
C TRP A 183 -5.48 15.44 13.64
N VAL A 184 -4.29 14.88 13.43
CA VAL A 184 -3.11 15.10 14.28
C VAL A 184 -2.71 16.57 14.29
N ALA A 185 -2.63 17.21 13.12
CA ALA A 185 -2.32 18.63 13.05
C ALA A 185 -3.37 19.48 13.78
N LEU A 186 -4.65 19.16 13.56
CA LEU A 186 -5.76 19.83 14.21
C LEU A 186 -5.72 19.68 15.74
N HIS A 187 -5.37 18.50 16.26
CA HIS A 187 -5.19 18.25 17.70
C HIS A 187 -4.16 19.20 18.33
N HIS A 188 -3.02 19.40 17.67
CA HIS A 188 -1.97 20.29 18.15
C HIS A 188 -2.28 21.77 17.95
N LEU A 189 -2.83 22.12 16.79
CA LEU A 189 -3.14 23.50 16.45
C LEU A 189 -4.21 24.08 17.37
N LYS A 190 -5.21 23.30 17.81
CA LYS A 190 -6.20 23.76 18.80
C LYS A 190 -5.58 24.24 20.12
N ALA A 191 -4.51 23.59 20.57
CA ALA A 191 -3.85 23.96 21.82
C ALA A 191 -2.98 25.22 21.67
N LYS A 192 -2.57 25.56 20.44
CA LYS A 192 -1.71 26.72 20.14
C LYS A 192 -2.48 27.94 19.66
N LEU A 193 -3.56 27.74 18.91
CA LEU A 193 -4.35 28.79 18.31
C LEU A 193 -5.37 29.33 19.32
N LEU A 194 -5.68 30.62 19.20
CA LEU A 194 -6.54 31.42 20.10
C LEU A 194 -7.87 30.72 20.46
N PRO A 195 -8.53 31.09 21.58
CA PRO A 195 -9.63 30.33 22.20
C PRO A 195 -10.91 30.20 21.36
N ARG A 196 -11.02 30.90 20.22
CA ARG A 196 -12.15 30.76 19.28
C ARG A 196 -11.64 30.30 17.94
N LEU A 197 -11.75 28.99 17.68
CA LEU A 197 -11.30 28.38 16.44
C LEU A 197 -12.49 28.00 15.56
N HIS A 198 -12.57 28.61 14.39
CA HIS A 198 -13.46 28.17 13.30
C HIS A 198 -12.65 27.28 12.37
N VAL A 199 -13.05 26.02 12.22
CA VAL A 199 -12.37 25.05 11.35
C VAL A 199 -13.20 24.77 10.11
N ARG A 200 -12.57 24.90 8.95
CA ARG A 200 -13.20 24.63 7.65
C ARG A 200 -12.47 23.49 6.94
N LEU A 201 -13.18 22.42 6.64
CA LEU A 201 -12.62 21.28 5.90
C LEU A 201 -12.90 21.45 4.40
N VAL A 202 -11.85 21.61 3.62
CA VAL A 202 -11.95 21.59 2.15
C VAL A 202 -11.86 20.14 1.68
N HIS A 203 -12.86 19.66 0.95
CA HIS A 203 -12.96 18.29 0.48
C HIS A 203 -13.51 18.22 -0.94
N THR A 204 -13.44 17.05 -1.58
CA THR A 204 -14.18 16.77 -2.81
C THR A 204 -15.33 15.80 -2.53
N LYS A 205 -16.13 15.53 -3.55
CA LYS A 205 -17.18 14.51 -3.48
C LYS A 205 -16.62 13.12 -3.20
N GLU A 206 -15.45 12.82 -3.75
CA GLU A 206 -14.75 11.53 -3.57
C GLU A 206 -14.20 11.38 -2.15
N THR A 207 -13.75 12.47 -1.52
CA THR A 207 -13.19 12.45 -0.16
C THR A 207 -14.22 12.73 0.94
N GLN A 208 -15.51 12.62 0.60
CA GLN A 208 -16.62 12.82 1.54
C GLN A 208 -16.56 11.84 2.73
N PRO A 209 -16.27 10.54 2.54
CA PRO A 209 -16.14 9.61 3.66
C PRO A 209 -15.03 10.00 4.63
N GLU A 210 -13.88 10.46 4.14
CA GLU A 210 -12.72 10.90 4.93
C GLU A 210 -13.09 12.13 5.77
N ARG A 211 -13.80 13.08 5.18
CA ARG A 211 -14.35 14.26 5.86
C ARG A 211 -15.29 13.84 6.99
N ASP A 212 -16.22 12.92 6.75
CA ASP A 212 -17.19 12.50 7.78
C ASP A 212 -16.48 11.86 8.98
N ARG A 213 -15.45 11.07 8.72
CA ARG A 213 -14.58 10.50 9.76
C ARG A 213 -13.79 11.57 10.52
N LEU A 214 -13.27 12.60 9.84
CA LEU A 214 -12.64 13.75 10.50
C LEU A 214 -13.61 14.47 11.42
N LEU A 215 -14.81 14.79 10.94
CA LEU A 215 -15.84 15.49 11.70
C LEU A 215 -16.19 14.72 12.99
N LYS A 216 -16.34 13.39 12.88
CA LYS A 216 -16.60 12.51 14.03
C LYS A 216 -15.58 12.66 15.17
N TYR A 217 -14.32 12.96 14.88
CA TYR A 217 -13.25 13.03 15.88
C TYR A 217 -12.68 14.43 16.13
N SER A 218 -13.26 15.46 15.53
CA SER A 218 -12.74 16.84 15.55
C SER A 218 -13.38 17.74 16.61
N HIS A 219 -13.86 17.19 17.72
CA HIS A 219 -14.48 17.94 18.82
C HIS A 219 -13.57 18.99 19.47
N GLY A 220 -14.15 19.98 20.17
CA GLY A 220 -13.39 21.01 20.88
C GLY A 220 -12.96 22.21 20.02
N VAL A 221 -13.61 22.43 18.88
CA VAL A 221 -13.55 23.68 18.11
C VAL A 221 -14.81 24.51 18.37
N SER A 222 -14.74 25.82 18.17
CA SER A 222 -15.88 26.71 18.38
C SER A 222 -16.95 26.50 17.31
N THR A 223 -16.52 26.40 16.06
CA THR A 223 -17.38 26.19 14.89
C THR A 223 -16.64 25.32 13.88
N MET A 224 -17.39 24.46 13.18
CA MET A 224 -16.84 23.59 12.14
C MET A 224 -17.77 23.56 10.93
N ASP A 225 -17.22 23.79 9.74
CA ASP A 225 -17.94 23.70 8.47
C ASP A 225 -17.06 23.09 7.37
N THR A 226 -17.62 23.00 6.17
CA THR A 226 -17.02 22.26 5.05
C THR A 226 -17.17 23.03 3.74
N VAL A 227 -16.19 22.90 2.86
CA VAL A 227 -16.24 23.39 1.47
C VAL A 227 -16.01 22.22 0.54
N GLU A 228 -17.01 21.91 -0.27
CA GLU A 228 -16.86 20.95 -1.36
C GLU A 228 -16.31 21.67 -2.59
N THR A 229 -15.30 21.07 -3.23
CA THR A 229 -14.73 21.54 -4.50
C THR A 229 -14.26 20.35 -5.37
N VAL A 230 -13.57 20.63 -6.47
CA VAL A 230 -13.00 19.62 -7.40
C VAL A 230 -11.49 19.49 -7.22
N SER A 231 -10.92 18.30 -7.35
CA SER A 231 -9.48 18.08 -7.09
C SER A 231 -8.53 18.59 -8.17
N GLY A 232 -9.03 18.85 -9.38
CA GLY A 232 -8.22 18.95 -10.61
C GLY A 232 -8.23 20.27 -11.37
N ASN A 233 -9.09 21.24 -11.00
CA ASN A 233 -9.19 22.54 -11.67
C ASN A 233 -8.77 23.67 -10.70
N PRO A 234 -7.58 24.26 -10.87
CA PRO A 234 -7.07 25.27 -9.95
C PRO A 234 -7.99 26.49 -9.77
N ALA A 235 -8.57 26.99 -10.86
CA ALA A 235 -9.44 28.17 -10.84
C ALA A 235 -10.75 27.89 -10.09
N THR A 236 -11.34 26.72 -10.32
CA THR A 236 -12.55 26.29 -9.60
C THR A 236 -12.26 26.14 -8.10
N VAL A 237 -11.17 25.46 -7.73
CA VAL A 237 -10.77 25.31 -6.32
C VAL A 237 -10.64 26.67 -5.64
N ARG A 238 -9.88 27.59 -6.25
CA ARG A 238 -9.68 28.93 -5.67
C ARG A 238 -11.00 29.68 -5.53
N ASN A 239 -11.84 29.65 -6.57
CA ASN A 239 -13.10 30.38 -6.57
C ASN A 239 -14.07 29.83 -5.54
N ASP A 240 -14.25 28.51 -5.45
CA ASP A 240 -15.15 27.87 -4.49
C ASP A 240 -14.75 28.23 -3.05
N ILE A 241 -13.46 28.12 -2.74
CA ILE A 241 -12.92 28.45 -1.41
C ILE A 241 -13.05 29.95 -1.13
N THR A 242 -12.70 30.81 -2.08
CA THR A 242 -12.76 32.27 -1.91
C THR A 242 -14.20 32.74 -1.69
N GLN A 243 -15.15 32.29 -2.51
CA GLN A 243 -16.56 32.66 -2.36
C GLN A 243 -17.11 32.16 -1.02
N ASN A 244 -16.79 30.93 -0.63
CA ASN A 244 -17.24 30.39 0.65
C ASN A 244 -16.62 31.14 1.84
N LEU A 245 -15.35 31.53 1.76
CA LEU A 245 -14.71 32.40 2.75
C LEU A 245 -15.41 33.75 2.80
N LEU A 246 -15.59 34.47 1.69
CA LEU A 246 -16.27 35.79 1.68
C LEU A 246 -17.66 35.76 2.32
N HIS A 247 -18.44 34.71 2.09
CA HIS A 247 -19.81 34.61 2.61
C HIS A 247 -19.88 34.22 4.10
N ASN A 248 -18.90 33.47 4.59
CA ASN A 248 -18.98 32.81 5.90
C ASN A 248 -17.76 33.10 6.79
N LEU A 249 -16.98 34.15 6.49
CA LEU A 249 -15.89 34.59 7.34
C LEU A 249 -16.48 35.42 8.49
N PRO A 250 -16.16 35.11 9.76
CA PRO A 250 -16.57 35.96 10.88
C PRO A 250 -16.02 37.39 10.75
N ASP A 251 -16.83 38.41 11.03
CA ASP A 251 -16.50 39.84 10.84
C ASP A 251 -15.21 40.30 11.55
N ASN A 252 -14.82 39.63 12.63
CA ASN A 252 -13.63 39.95 13.44
C ASN A 252 -12.47 38.96 13.19
N THR A 253 -12.40 38.35 12.02
CA THR A 253 -11.30 37.44 11.68
C THR A 253 -10.02 38.23 11.45
N THR A 254 -9.06 38.09 12.36
CA THR A 254 -7.74 38.72 12.24
C THR A 254 -6.66 37.76 11.74
N ARG A 255 -6.97 36.46 11.62
CA ARG A 255 -6.01 35.43 11.24
C ARG A 255 -6.69 34.27 10.52
N ILE A 256 -6.08 33.83 9.42
CA ILE A 256 -6.44 32.59 8.72
C ILE A 256 -5.23 31.67 8.77
N HIS A 257 -5.45 30.44 9.27
CA HIS A 257 -4.41 29.41 9.30
C HIS A 257 -4.74 28.30 8.31
N VAL A 258 -3.85 28.03 7.35
CA VAL A 258 -4.03 26.98 6.34
C VAL A 258 -3.15 25.78 6.64
N HIS A 259 -3.75 24.64 6.98
CA HIS A 259 -3.05 23.37 7.08
C HIS A 259 -3.19 22.57 5.78
N TYR A 260 -2.07 22.19 5.16
CA TYR A 260 -2.06 21.67 3.78
C TYR A 260 -1.33 20.31 3.63
N THR A 261 -1.38 19.45 4.65
CA THR A 261 -0.85 18.08 4.53
C THR A 261 -1.76 17.18 3.68
N GLY A 262 -3.07 17.39 3.75
CA GLY A 262 -4.07 16.59 3.05
C GLY A 262 -4.54 17.23 1.74
N GLY A 263 -5.23 16.43 0.90
CA GLY A 263 -5.73 16.86 -0.41
C GLY A 263 -4.69 16.77 -1.52
N THR A 264 -5.09 17.09 -2.75
CA THR A 264 -4.13 17.14 -3.86
C THR A 264 -3.21 18.35 -3.75
N LYS A 265 -2.05 18.30 -4.41
CA LYS A 265 -1.14 19.47 -4.47
C LYS A 265 -1.84 20.73 -4.99
N VAL A 266 -2.75 20.56 -5.96
CA VAL A 266 -3.56 21.67 -6.50
C VAL A 266 -4.45 22.23 -5.41
N MET A 267 -5.19 21.38 -4.69
CA MET A 267 -6.02 21.84 -3.58
C MET A 267 -5.22 22.60 -2.52
N CYS A 268 -4.04 22.08 -2.15
CA CYS A 268 -3.17 22.71 -1.17
C CYS A 268 -2.75 24.13 -1.58
N VAL A 269 -2.20 24.27 -2.79
CA VAL A 269 -1.71 25.54 -3.32
C VAL A 269 -2.86 26.54 -3.48
N GLU A 270 -3.99 26.09 -4.00
CA GLU A 270 -5.12 26.98 -4.27
C GLU A 270 -5.90 27.37 -3.01
N THR A 271 -5.87 26.54 -1.95
CA THR A 271 -6.39 26.94 -0.63
C THR A 271 -5.58 28.08 -0.03
N VAL A 272 -4.24 28.03 -0.13
CA VAL A 272 -3.38 29.13 0.31
C VAL A 272 -3.62 30.38 -0.53
N ALA A 273 -3.70 30.24 -1.86
CA ALA A 273 -3.97 31.36 -2.76
C ALA A 273 -5.34 32.01 -2.50
N ALA A 274 -6.37 31.22 -2.16
CA ALA A 274 -7.68 31.73 -1.77
C ALA A 274 -7.59 32.56 -0.47
N ALA A 275 -6.88 32.08 0.54
CA ALA A 275 -6.68 32.81 1.79
C ALA A 275 -5.95 34.16 1.57
N GLU A 276 -4.92 34.18 0.73
CA GLU A 276 -4.22 35.42 0.34
C GLU A 276 -5.13 36.36 -0.47
N SER A 277 -6.01 35.82 -1.31
CA SER A 277 -7.01 36.61 -2.05
C SER A 277 -8.00 37.29 -1.11
N ILE A 278 -8.45 36.61 -0.05
CA ILE A 278 -9.33 37.19 0.97
C ILE A 278 -8.65 38.35 1.70
N LYS A 279 -7.38 38.19 2.08
CA LYS A 279 -6.59 39.27 2.68
C LYS A 279 -6.51 40.50 1.79
N ALA A 280 -6.34 40.31 0.47
CA ALA A 280 -6.32 41.40 -0.49
C ALA A 280 -7.68 42.07 -0.68
N LEU A 281 -8.78 41.30 -0.61
CA LEU A 281 -10.16 41.81 -0.76
C LEU A 281 -10.68 42.53 0.48
N LEU A 282 -10.15 42.21 1.67
CA LEU A 282 -10.58 42.78 2.96
C LEU A 282 -9.41 43.48 3.68
N PRO A 283 -8.80 44.52 3.10
CA PRO A 283 -7.60 45.16 3.65
C PRO A 283 -7.83 45.82 5.02
N SER A 284 -9.07 46.23 5.31
CA SER A 284 -9.45 46.84 6.59
C SER A 284 -9.39 45.89 7.80
N GLN A 285 -9.40 44.57 7.57
CA GLN A 285 -9.36 43.57 8.65
C GLN A 285 -7.95 43.23 9.13
N ASN A 286 -6.90 43.73 8.45
CA ASN A 286 -5.49 43.49 8.77
C ASN A 286 -5.17 41.99 9.06
N MET A 287 -5.67 41.11 8.19
CA MET A 287 -5.56 39.66 8.38
C MET A 287 -4.13 39.15 8.21
N ASP A 288 -3.72 38.26 9.11
CA ASP A 288 -2.51 37.47 8.96
C ASP A 288 -2.80 36.08 8.37
N ILE A 289 -1.91 35.59 7.50
CA ILE A 289 -2.03 34.28 6.86
C ILE A 289 -0.88 33.41 7.36
N GLU A 290 -1.24 32.45 8.21
CA GLU A 290 -0.33 31.42 8.71
C GLU A 290 -0.57 30.12 7.94
N THR A 291 0.46 29.30 7.82
CA THR A 291 0.34 28.01 7.15
C THR A 291 1.08 26.94 7.93
N SER A 292 0.66 25.69 7.81
CA SER A 292 1.37 24.56 8.40
C SER A 292 1.31 23.29 7.56
N TYR A 293 2.34 22.47 7.70
CA TYR A 293 2.46 21.16 7.09
C TYR A 293 2.99 20.16 8.12
N LEU A 294 2.46 18.94 8.12
CA LEU A 294 2.97 17.83 8.90
C LEU A 294 4.06 17.14 8.06
N ASP A 295 5.32 17.30 8.48
CA ASP A 295 6.45 16.62 7.86
C ASP A 295 6.69 15.26 8.53
N PRO A 296 6.43 14.14 7.82
CA PRO A 296 6.66 12.80 8.35
C PRO A 296 8.13 12.37 8.33
N ARG A 297 9.05 13.19 7.77
CA ARG A 297 10.43 12.80 7.46
C ARG A 297 11.47 13.21 8.50
N ALA A 298 11.08 13.97 9.52
CA ALA A 298 12.01 14.43 10.53
C ALA A 298 12.55 13.26 11.39
N ASP A 299 13.86 13.29 11.67
CA ASP A 299 14.58 12.20 12.35
C ASP A 299 14.02 11.87 13.75
N ALA A 300 13.39 12.85 14.40
CA ALA A 300 12.81 12.72 15.74
C ALA A 300 11.33 12.27 15.75
N GLY A 301 10.75 11.95 14.58
CA GLY A 301 9.32 11.70 14.39
C GLY A 301 8.64 12.85 13.65
N ALA A 302 7.37 12.68 13.31
CA ALA A 302 6.64 13.68 12.54
C ALA A 302 6.59 15.04 13.26
N THR A 303 6.84 16.10 12.49
CA THR A 303 6.89 17.48 12.98
C THR A 303 5.86 18.33 12.27
N LEU A 304 5.29 19.30 12.99
CA LEU A 304 4.48 20.33 12.37
C LEU A 304 5.37 21.53 12.08
N ILE A 305 5.47 21.96 10.84
CA ILE A 305 6.29 23.09 10.40
C ILE A 305 5.44 24.17 9.73
N ASP A 306 5.91 25.41 9.73
CA ASP A 306 5.32 26.51 8.95
C ASP A 306 5.87 26.59 7.51
N ARG A 307 5.38 27.55 6.70
CA ARG A 307 5.90 27.76 5.32
C ARG A 307 7.38 28.14 5.25
N ASN A 308 7.96 28.66 6.33
CA ASN A 308 9.36 29.05 6.40
C ASN A 308 10.25 27.90 6.91
N GLY A 309 9.66 26.74 7.22
CA GLY A 309 10.36 25.60 7.80
C GLY A 309 10.59 25.70 9.31
N ASN A 310 9.99 26.68 10.00
CA ASN A 310 10.10 26.75 11.45
C ASN A 310 9.26 25.64 12.09
N VAL A 311 9.85 24.97 13.09
CA VAL A 311 9.19 23.89 13.82
C VAL A 311 8.13 24.47 14.76
N LEU A 312 6.86 24.24 14.43
CA LEU A 312 5.73 24.53 15.31
C LEU A 312 5.59 23.44 16.37
N ILE A 313 5.70 22.17 16.01
CA ILE A 313 5.65 21.03 16.94
C ILE A 313 6.78 20.07 16.58
N SER A 314 7.70 19.84 17.53
CA SER A 314 8.88 19.00 17.31
C SER A 314 8.58 17.50 17.39
N ASP A 315 7.43 17.13 17.93
CA ASP A 315 6.98 15.73 17.99
C ASP A 315 5.46 15.67 18.15
N THR A 316 4.77 15.36 17.07
CA THR A 316 3.31 15.34 17.03
C THR A 316 2.69 14.15 17.76
N ARG A 317 3.49 13.19 18.23
CA ARG A 317 2.97 12.06 19.01
C ARG A 317 2.69 12.46 20.45
N LYS A 318 3.38 13.47 20.98
CA LYS A 318 3.21 13.92 22.38
C LYS A 318 1.79 14.45 22.59
N GLY A 319 1.18 14.12 23.72
CA GLY A 319 -0.18 14.58 24.06
C GLY A 319 -1.29 14.00 23.18
N VAL A 320 -0.98 13.05 22.28
CA VAL A 320 -1.96 12.29 21.52
C VAL A 320 -2.16 10.94 22.20
N ALA A 321 -3.43 10.58 22.45
CA ALA A 321 -3.76 9.32 23.10
C ALA A 321 -3.64 8.13 22.12
N PRO A 322 -3.11 6.97 22.57
CA PRO A 322 -2.88 5.78 21.75
C PRO A 322 -4.14 4.96 21.48
N TRP A 323 -5.11 5.57 20.79
CA TRP A 323 -6.39 4.94 20.43
C TRP A 323 -6.31 4.23 19.08
N LEU A 324 -6.03 2.93 19.10
CA LEU A 324 -5.93 2.12 17.89
C LEU A 324 -7.24 2.12 17.09
N GLU A 325 -8.37 2.06 17.79
CA GLU A 325 -9.72 2.10 17.22
C GLU A 325 -9.93 3.39 16.41
N ARG A 326 -9.52 4.53 16.97
CA ARG A 326 -9.63 5.83 16.29
C ARG A 326 -8.75 5.91 15.06
N ILE A 327 -7.52 5.40 15.14
CA ILE A 327 -6.60 5.34 14.01
C ILE A 327 -7.21 4.49 12.89
N ALA A 328 -7.72 3.30 13.25
CA ALA A 328 -8.39 2.40 12.31
C ALA A 328 -9.59 3.08 11.65
N GLU A 329 -10.49 3.64 12.45
CA GLU A 329 -11.69 4.28 11.97
C GLU A 329 -11.35 5.44 11.04
N LEU A 330 -10.46 6.37 11.43
CA LEU A 330 -9.99 7.46 10.56
C LEU A 330 -9.51 6.93 9.20
N ASN A 331 -8.76 5.84 9.16
CA ASN A 331 -8.26 5.24 7.93
C ASN A 331 -9.30 4.37 7.18
N GLY A 332 -10.57 4.36 7.63
CA GLY A 332 -11.65 3.64 6.96
C GLY A 332 -11.69 2.15 7.29
N PHE A 333 -11.18 1.77 8.46
CA PHE A 333 -11.15 0.40 8.95
C PHE A 333 -11.93 0.23 10.25
N GLU A 334 -12.40 -0.98 10.47
CA GLU A 334 -13.00 -1.45 11.71
C GLU A 334 -12.09 -2.52 12.31
N LEU A 335 -11.98 -2.51 13.63
CA LEU A 335 -11.31 -3.56 14.39
C LEU A 335 -12.33 -4.57 14.89
N GLY A 336 -11.88 -5.77 15.21
CA GLY A 336 -12.72 -6.78 15.84
C GLY A 336 -13.41 -6.26 17.12
N PRO A 337 -14.50 -6.90 17.57
CA PRO A 337 -15.02 -8.17 17.07
C PRO A 337 -16.00 -8.00 15.91
N PHE A 338 -15.90 -8.87 14.92
CA PHE A 338 -16.87 -8.98 13.83
C PHE A 338 -16.91 -10.40 13.25
N PRO A 339 -18.03 -10.83 12.66
CA PRO A 339 -18.09 -12.10 11.93
C PRO A 339 -17.34 -11.99 10.59
N TYR A 340 -16.70 -13.07 10.17
CA TYR A 340 -16.14 -13.22 8.83
C TYR A 340 -16.35 -14.64 8.29
N ALA A 341 -16.55 -14.71 6.97
CA ALA A 341 -16.68 -15.95 6.22
C ALA A 341 -15.31 -16.44 5.75
N TYR A 342 -15.06 -17.74 5.83
CA TYR A 342 -13.89 -18.39 5.25
C TYR A 342 -14.25 -19.77 4.70
N TRP A 343 -13.49 -20.20 3.70
CA TRP A 343 -13.62 -21.54 3.15
C TRP A 343 -12.67 -22.48 3.88
N ASP A 344 -13.19 -23.54 4.49
CA ASP A 344 -12.36 -24.56 5.14
C ASP A 344 -11.66 -25.48 4.13
N GLU A 345 -10.81 -26.39 4.61
CA GLU A 345 -10.05 -27.33 3.76
C GLU A 345 -10.94 -28.26 2.92
N LEU A 346 -12.22 -28.38 3.28
CA LEU A 346 -13.22 -29.18 2.58
C LEU A 346 -14.03 -28.33 1.59
N GLY A 347 -13.72 -27.04 1.44
CA GLY A 347 -14.42 -26.13 0.57
C GLY A 347 -15.81 -25.75 1.09
N ASN A 348 -16.07 -25.84 2.40
CA ASN A 348 -17.31 -25.33 2.99
C ASN A 348 -17.12 -23.89 3.47
N ASN A 349 -18.13 -23.05 3.23
CA ASN A 349 -18.16 -21.70 3.77
C ASN A 349 -18.55 -21.74 5.26
N GLN A 350 -17.65 -21.29 6.12
CA GLN A 350 -17.78 -21.25 7.57
C GLN A 350 -17.74 -19.80 8.05
N THR A 351 -18.56 -19.46 9.04
CA THR A 351 -18.50 -18.14 9.70
C THR A 351 -17.79 -18.27 11.04
N ARG A 352 -16.78 -17.42 11.28
CA ARG A 352 -16.11 -17.27 12.58
C ARG A 352 -16.26 -15.84 13.07
N ASN A 353 -16.29 -15.67 14.39
CA ASN A 353 -16.19 -14.35 15.01
C ASN A 353 -14.73 -14.07 15.32
N CYS A 354 -14.20 -12.98 14.76
CA CYS A 354 -12.94 -12.42 15.22
C CYS A 354 -13.13 -11.82 16.62
N PRO A 355 -12.18 -12.00 17.55
CA PRO A 355 -12.18 -11.32 18.84
C PRO A 355 -11.90 -9.82 18.71
N ALA A 356 -12.11 -9.08 19.80
CA ALA A 356 -11.65 -7.70 19.92
C ALA A 356 -10.12 -7.64 20.02
N PRO A 357 -9.46 -6.50 19.72
CA PRO A 357 -8.07 -6.29 20.06
C PRO A 357 -7.83 -6.50 21.56
N GLU A 358 -6.91 -7.40 21.91
CA GLU A 358 -6.67 -7.79 23.30
C GLU A 358 -5.25 -7.41 23.78
N THR A 359 -5.10 -7.25 25.08
CA THR A 359 -3.80 -7.20 25.76
C THR A 359 -3.51 -8.56 26.39
N LEU A 360 -2.25 -9.00 26.35
CA LEU A 360 -1.87 -10.27 26.97
C LEU A 360 -1.96 -10.21 28.50
N SER A 361 -2.44 -11.30 29.11
CA SER A 361 -2.41 -11.51 30.55
C SER A 361 -0.98 -11.73 31.06
N GLU A 362 -0.75 -11.49 32.36
CA GLU A 362 0.55 -11.73 33.00
C GLU A 362 1.07 -13.17 32.82
N ALA A 363 0.17 -14.16 32.81
CA ALA A 363 0.54 -15.55 32.55
C ALA A 363 1.04 -15.76 31.11
N GLN A 364 0.37 -15.15 30.11
CA GLN A 364 0.82 -15.19 28.72
C GLN A 364 2.15 -14.46 28.54
N LEU A 365 2.32 -13.31 29.18
CA LEU A 365 3.57 -12.54 29.17
C LEU A 365 4.73 -13.35 29.76
N ALA A 366 4.53 -13.97 30.93
CA ALA A 366 5.53 -14.82 31.57
C ALA A 366 5.92 -16.00 30.67
N LYS A 367 4.93 -16.65 30.04
CA LYS A 367 5.16 -17.77 29.11
C LYS A 367 5.91 -17.34 27.85
N GLY A 368 5.60 -16.17 27.29
CA GLY A 368 6.31 -15.58 26.15
C GLY A 368 7.77 -15.30 26.46
N ARG A 369 8.05 -14.65 27.61
CA ARG A 369 9.43 -14.36 28.07
C ARG A 369 10.23 -15.65 28.29
N ALA A 370 9.65 -16.64 28.97
CA ALA A 370 10.33 -17.91 29.24
C ALA A 370 10.67 -18.68 27.96
N THR A 371 9.77 -18.66 26.98
CA THR A 371 9.96 -19.34 25.69
C THR A 371 11.10 -18.72 24.87
N LEU A 372 11.17 -17.39 24.76
CA LEU A 372 12.27 -16.72 24.05
C LEU A 372 13.64 -16.98 24.69
N ASN A 373 13.71 -16.99 26.02
CA ASN A 373 14.96 -17.22 26.74
C ASN A 373 15.45 -18.67 26.66
N SER A 374 14.53 -19.64 26.64
CA SER A 374 14.88 -21.06 26.65
C SER A 374 15.14 -21.65 25.25
N GLY A 375 14.59 -21.04 24.19
CA GLY A 375 14.73 -21.51 22.82
C GLY A 375 14.12 -22.89 22.53
N ARG A 376 13.39 -23.48 23.48
CA ARG A 376 12.75 -24.80 23.38
C ARG A 376 11.23 -24.65 23.23
N TYR A 377 10.61 -25.50 22.40
CA TYR A 377 9.15 -25.57 22.19
C TYR A 377 8.50 -24.25 21.73
N LEU A 378 9.11 -23.54 20.78
CA LEU A 378 8.53 -22.33 20.19
C LEU A 378 7.35 -22.68 19.27
N THR A 379 6.15 -22.24 19.64
CA THR A 379 4.97 -22.19 18.76
C THR A 379 4.79 -20.78 18.20
N PRO A 380 4.00 -20.56 17.12
CA PRO A 380 3.84 -19.23 16.53
C PRO A 380 3.29 -18.22 17.53
N GLU A 381 2.27 -18.65 18.27
CA GLU A 381 1.67 -17.85 19.33
C GLU A 381 2.64 -17.51 20.47
N LEU A 382 3.56 -18.42 20.83
CA LEU A 382 4.57 -18.12 21.84
C LEU A 382 5.65 -17.13 21.35
N LEU A 383 5.95 -17.14 20.06
CA LEU A 383 6.83 -16.12 19.44
C LEU A 383 6.16 -14.74 19.52
N GLU A 384 4.87 -14.66 19.19
CA GLU A 384 4.08 -13.43 19.30
C GLU A 384 4.00 -12.92 20.75
N HIS A 385 3.70 -13.81 21.71
CA HIS A 385 3.69 -13.45 23.13
C HIS A 385 5.06 -12.95 23.60
N GLY A 386 6.14 -13.59 23.14
CA GLY A 386 7.50 -13.16 23.42
C GLY A 386 7.81 -11.78 22.84
N ALA A 387 7.44 -11.54 21.58
CA ALA A 387 7.58 -10.25 20.92
C ALA A 387 6.80 -9.15 21.66
N TYR A 388 5.52 -9.40 21.98
CA TYR A 388 4.69 -8.49 22.78
C TYR A 388 5.34 -8.18 24.13
N ALA A 389 5.74 -9.21 24.89
CA ALA A 389 6.25 -9.03 26.24
C ALA A 389 7.58 -8.27 26.28
N THR A 390 8.47 -8.54 25.32
CA THR A 390 9.77 -7.85 25.21
C THR A 390 9.59 -6.41 24.73
N PHE A 391 8.69 -6.16 23.78
CA PHE A 391 8.37 -4.81 23.32
C PHE A 391 7.72 -3.96 24.44
N GLN A 392 6.76 -4.53 25.17
CA GLN A 392 6.17 -3.90 26.36
C GLN A 392 7.25 -3.54 27.41
N GLY A 393 8.19 -4.46 27.66
CA GLY A 393 9.31 -4.23 28.57
C GLY A 393 10.24 -3.09 28.12
N ALA A 394 10.52 -2.98 26.82
CA ALA A 394 11.30 -1.89 26.26
C ALA A 394 10.59 -0.53 26.39
N LEU A 395 9.29 -0.48 26.08
CA LEU A 395 8.47 0.74 26.22
C LEU A 395 8.33 1.19 27.67
N ALA A 396 8.14 0.25 28.61
CA ALA A 396 8.10 0.54 30.04
C ALA A 396 9.46 1.05 30.57
N ALA A 397 10.57 0.53 30.04
CA ALA A 397 11.90 1.01 30.39
C ALA A 397 12.13 2.46 29.94
N ILE A 398 11.72 2.81 28.72
CA ILE A 398 11.80 4.17 28.19
C ILE A 398 10.89 5.11 28.97
N SER A 399 9.65 4.71 29.24
CA SER A 399 8.67 5.57 29.92
C SER A 399 9.06 5.91 31.35
N ARG A 400 9.80 5.02 32.03
CA ARG A 400 10.39 5.32 33.35
C ARG A 400 11.49 6.40 33.30
N ARG A 401 12.20 6.51 32.17
CA ARG A 401 13.26 7.52 31.99
C ARG A 401 12.71 8.83 31.43
N CYS A 402 11.70 8.73 30.55
CA CYS A 402 11.10 9.84 29.82
C CYS A 402 9.58 9.78 29.99
N PRO A 403 9.02 10.36 31.08
CA PRO A 403 7.59 10.31 31.37
C PRO A 403 6.71 10.91 30.27
N ASP A 404 7.24 11.82 29.46
CA ASP A 404 6.59 12.38 28.28
C ASP A 404 6.44 11.37 27.12
N ARG A 405 7.00 10.17 27.26
CA ARG A 405 6.90 9.03 26.34
C ARG A 405 6.04 7.88 26.88
N SER A 406 5.25 8.12 27.93
CA SER A 406 4.36 7.11 28.52
C SER A 406 3.07 6.88 27.72
N ASN A 407 2.84 7.61 26.64
CA ASN A 407 1.61 7.54 25.84
C ASN A 407 1.67 6.43 24.79
N TYR A 408 1.71 5.18 25.25
CA TYR A 408 1.71 4.01 24.37
C TYR A 408 0.68 2.96 24.80
N ARG A 409 0.29 2.11 23.84
CA ARG A 409 -0.50 0.89 24.06
C ARG A 409 0.00 -0.24 23.16
N LEU A 410 -0.14 -1.48 23.60
CA LEU A 410 0.15 -2.68 22.81
C LEU A 410 -1.06 -3.59 22.72
N PHE A 411 -1.26 -4.16 21.55
CA PHE A 411 -2.33 -5.09 21.24
C PHE A 411 -1.75 -6.36 20.62
N HIS A 412 -2.38 -7.49 20.90
CA HIS A 412 -2.08 -8.80 20.32
C HIS A 412 -3.27 -9.24 19.46
N LYS A 413 -3.00 -9.88 18.31
CA LYS A 413 -3.99 -10.41 17.36
C LYS A 413 -5.08 -9.40 16.99
N VAL A 414 -4.67 -8.32 16.34
CA VAL A 414 -5.58 -7.27 15.87
C VAL A 414 -6.17 -7.68 14.52
N TYR A 415 -7.47 -7.97 14.52
CA TYR A 415 -8.24 -8.21 13.30
C TYR A 415 -8.77 -6.90 12.73
N VAL A 416 -8.58 -6.70 11.42
CA VAL A 416 -8.91 -5.47 10.71
C VAL A 416 -9.72 -5.79 9.47
N ARG A 417 -10.78 -5.03 9.22
CA ARG A 417 -11.55 -5.06 7.96
C ARG A 417 -11.87 -3.64 7.49
N ARG A 418 -12.17 -3.48 6.20
CA ARG A 418 -12.63 -2.20 5.67
C ARG A 418 -14.01 -1.86 6.24
N ALA A 419 -14.20 -0.63 6.70
CA ALA A 419 -15.49 -0.14 7.14
C ALA A 419 -16.48 -0.15 5.96
N ASN A 420 -17.74 -0.50 6.22
CA ASN A 420 -18.81 -0.59 5.21
C ASN A 420 -18.55 -1.61 4.07
N ALA A 421 -17.65 -2.57 4.24
CA ALA A 421 -17.56 -3.70 3.33
C ALA A 421 -18.83 -4.57 3.49
N SER A 422 -19.85 -4.30 2.66
CA SER A 422 -21.05 -5.14 2.53
C SER A 422 -20.78 -6.43 1.75
N ASP A 423 -19.62 -6.50 1.10
CA ASP A 423 -19.22 -7.61 0.26
C ASP A 423 -18.46 -8.64 1.08
N ALA A 424 -19.02 -9.86 1.16
CA ALA A 424 -18.40 -11.01 1.80
C ALA A 424 -17.06 -11.41 1.16
N SER A 425 -16.72 -10.84 -0.01
CA SER A 425 -15.44 -11.04 -0.71
C SER A 425 -14.25 -10.35 -0.02
N VAL A 426 -14.47 -9.25 0.72
CA VAL A 426 -13.37 -8.49 1.34
C VAL A 426 -12.91 -9.21 2.62
N LYS A 427 -11.85 -10.01 2.50
CA LYS A 427 -11.31 -10.76 3.63
C LYS A 427 -10.68 -9.83 4.67
N PRO A 428 -11.00 -10.00 5.96
CA PRO A 428 -10.26 -9.33 7.02
C PRO A 428 -8.81 -9.81 7.03
N PHE A 429 -7.94 -9.01 7.63
CA PHE A 429 -6.56 -9.40 7.89
C PHE A 429 -6.21 -9.28 9.37
N GLU A 430 -5.19 -10.03 9.76
CA GLU A 430 -4.67 -10.07 11.12
C GLU A 430 -3.30 -9.38 11.20
N LEU A 431 -3.06 -8.71 12.33
CA LEU A 431 -1.77 -8.17 12.74
C LEU A 431 -1.38 -8.77 14.09
N ASP A 432 -0.21 -9.42 14.13
CA ASP A 432 0.17 -10.26 15.27
C ASP A 432 0.40 -9.42 16.55
N VAL A 433 1.25 -8.39 16.48
CA VAL A 433 1.45 -7.41 17.57
C VAL A 433 1.40 -6.00 17.01
N VAL A 434 0.63 -5.12 17.65
CA VAL A 434 0.53 -3.71 17.27
C VAL A 434 0.86 -2.84 18.47
N ALA A 435 1.90 -2.01 18.38
CA ALA A 435 2.18 -0.95 19.33
C ALA A 435 1.70 0.39 18.76
N VAL A 436 0.98 1.16 19.57
CA VAL A 436 0.55 2.53 19.24
C VAL A 436 1.35 3.49 20.10
N LEU A 437 2.13 4.37 19.47
CA LEU A 437 3.02 5.35 20.08
C LEU A 437 2.49 6.76 19.77
N GLY A 438 1.68 7.33 20.67
CA GLY A 438 0.84 8.48 20.34
C GLY A 438 -0.21 8.12 19.29
N TYR A 439 0.00 8.45 18.03
CA TYR A 439 -0.85 7.98 16.92
C TYR A 439 -0.10 7.10 15.91
N GLN A 440 1.22 7.01 16.04
CA GLN A 440 2.05 6.25 15.11
C GLN A 440 2.02 4.78 15.50
N ILE A 441 1.77 3.88 14.54
CA ILE A 441 1.70 2.44 14.82
C ILE A 441 2.99 1.72 14.41
N VAL A 442 3.34 0.70 15.19
CA VAL A 442 4.38 -0.29 14.86
C VAL A 442 3.73 -1.66 14.83
N VAL A 443 3.76 -2.29 13.67
CA VAL A 443 3.28 -3.66 13.47
C VAL A 443 4.47 -4.60 13.57
N VAL A 444 4.38 -5.62 14.41
CA VAL A 444 5.36 -6.73 14.43
C VAL A 444 4.67 -7.96 13.87
N SER A 445 5.15 -8.44 12.72
CA SER A 445 4.72 -9.71 12.14
C SER A 445 5.72 -10.82 12.48
N CYS A 446 5.21 -11.93 13.01
CA CYS A 446 6.00 -13.04 13.52
C CYS A 446 5.91 -14.25 12.58
N THR A 447 7.05 -14.89 12.29
CA THR A 447 7.07 -16.10 11.47
C THR A 447 8.27 -17.00 11.80
N PHE A 448 8.12 -18.32 11.63
CA PHE A 448 9.25 -19.26 11.66
C PHE A 448 9.91 -19.46 10.30
N ALA A 449 9.38 -18.82 9.26
CA ALA A 449 9.94 -18.92 7.92
C ALA A 449 11.44 -18.56 7.95
N LYS A 450 12.23 -19.40 7.29
CA LYS A 450 13.66 -19.19 7.09
C LYS A 450 13.96 -18.96 5.62
N GLU A 451 13.07 -19.43 4.75
CA GLU A 451 13.20 -19.35 3.31
C GLU A 451 13.06 -17.90 2.87
N HIS A 452 14.04 -17.46 2.10
CA HIS A 452 14.15 -16.10 1.59
C HIS A 452 12.84 -15.57 0.99
N ALA A 453 12.24 -16.33 0.07
CA ALA A 453 10.99 -15.96 -0.60
C ALA A 453 9.81 -15.76 0.37
N ARG A 454 9.69 -16.61 1.40
CA ARG A 454 8.58 -16.57 2.35
C ARG A 454 8.71 -15.42 3.35
N VAL A 455 9.93 -15.15 3.82
CA VAL A 455 10.21 -13.99 4.68
C VAL A 455 10.01 -12.68 3.91
N LYS A 456 10.45 -12.62 2.65
CA LYS A 456 10.19 -11.48 1.75
C LYS A 456 8.70 -11.23 1.56
N GLN A 457 7.93 -12.27 1.25
CA GLN A 457 6.46 -12.19 1.14
C GLN A 457 5.84 -11.61 2.42
N LYS A 458 6.28 -12.09 3.59
CA LYS A 458 5.83 -11.57 4.89
C LYS A 458 6.20 -10.10 5.11
N GLY A 459 7.39 -9.68 4.68
CA GLY A 459 7.80 -8.28 4.69
C GLY A 459 6.91 -7.38 3.84
N MET A 460 6.56 -7.81 2.63
CA MET A 460 5.63 -7.05 1.78
C MET A 460 4.22 -6.98 2.37
N GLU A 461 3.71 -8.10 2.88
CA GLU A 461 2.41 -8.19 3.57
C GLU A 461 2.36 -7.23 4.78
N ALA A 462 3.40 -7.22 5.61
CA ALA A 462 3.49 -6.36 6.79
C ALA A 462 3.50 -4.86 6.39
N ILE A 463 4.28 -4.48 5.37
CA ILE A 463 4.33 -3.09 4.86
C ILE A 463 2.96 -2.61 4.39
N LEU A 464 2.23 -3.45 3.67
CA LEU A 464 0.94 -3.04 3.11
C LEU A 464 -0.10 -2.89 4.21
N ARG A 465 -0.21 -3.87 5.10
CA ARG A 465 -1.20 -3.86 6.19
C ARG A 465 -0.94 -2.72 7.18
N MET A 466 0.32 -2.46 7.52
CA MET A 466 0.65 -1.32 8.40
C MET A 466 0.25 0.02 7.74
N ARG A 467 0.39 0.17 6.42
CA ARG A 467 0.06 1.41 5.71
C ARG A 467 -1.43 1.61 5.57
N GLN A 468 -2.14 0.53 5.27
CA GLN A 468 -3.59 0.52 5.28
C GLN A 468 -4.10 1.03 6.63
N LEU A 469 -3.57 0.49 7.74
CA LEU A 469 -4.09 0.83 9.07
C LEU A 469 -3.58 2.16 9.63
N GLY A 470 -2.30 2.51 9.43
CA GLY A 470 -1.64 3.63 10.11
C GLY A 470 -1.01 4.67 9.18
N GLY A 471 -1.24 4.58 7.88
CA GLY A 471 -0.72 5.52 6.89
C GLY A 471 0.79 5.43 6.68
N ILE A 472 1.36 6.48 6.07
CA ILE A 472 2.78 6.52 5.65
C ILE A 472 3.77 6.52 6.82
N GLU A 473 3.34 6.95 8.01
CA GLU A 473 4.16 7.00 9.21
C GLU A 473 4.18 5.68 9.98
N ALA A 474 3.30 4.72 9.64
CA ALA A 474 3.33 3.40 10.24
C ALA A 474 4.69 2.73 10.01
N ARG A 475 5.07 1.81 10.88
CA ARG A 475 6.29 1.01 10.76
C ARG A 475 6.02 -0.47 10.94
N ALA A 476 6.84 -1.30 10.32
CA ALA A 476 6.75 -2.74 10.39
C ALA A 476 8.08 -3.34 10.86
N ILE A 477 7.96 -4.41 11.64
CA ILE A 477 9.04 -5.31 11.97
C ILE A 477 8.60 -6.72 11.56
N VAL A 478 9.46 -7.46 10.89
CA VAL A 478 9.25 -8.90 10.67
C VAL A 478 10.22 -9.67 11.53
N LEU A 479 9.69 -10.35 12.55
CA LEU A 479 10.44 -11.28 13.38
C LEU A 479 10.41 -12.66 12.73
N CYS A 480 11.54 -13.12 12.18
CA CYS A 480 11.61 -14.33 11.38
C CYS A 480 12.68 -15.33 11.84
N GLY A 481 12.64 -16.54 11.29
CA GLY A 481 13.60 -17.61 11.56
C GLY A 481 14.86 -17.58 10.70
N ALA A 482 15.04 -16.56 9.85
CA ALA A 482 16.18 -16.41 8.95
C ALA A 482 17.49 -16.15 9.74
N SER A 483 18.64 -16.53 9.16
CA SER A 483 19.95 -16.16 9.70
C SER A 483 20.24 -14.67 9.49
N GLN A 484 21.25 -14.15 10.18
CA GLN A 484 21.71 -12.76 10.01
C GLN A 484 22.07 -12.41 8.55
N GLU A 485 22.72 -13.31 7.81
CA GLU A 485 23.09 -13.06 6.41
C GLU A 485 21.85 -12.97 5.51
N ALA A 486 20.93 -13.92 5.67
CA ALA A 486 19.68 -13.95 4.92
C ALA A 486 18.81 -12.71 5.25
N GLN A 487 18.74 -12.32 6.52
CA GLN A 487 18.06 -11.10 6.96
C GLN A 487 18.56 -9.86 6.23
N GLN A 488 19.89 -9.68 6.12
CA GLN A 488 20.49 -8.51 5.47
C GLN A 488 20.14 -8.46 3.97
N LEU A 489 20.19 -9.60 3.29
CA LEU A 489 19.84 -9.69 1.87
C LEU A 489 18.35 -9.33 1.65
N ILE A 490 17.45 -9.92 2.43
CA ILE A 490 16.01 -9.66 2.32
C ILE A 490 15.70 -8.19 2.62
N GLN A 491 16.35 -7.61 3.63
CA GLN A 491 16.20 -6.20 3.97
C GLN A 491 16.63 -5.29 2.81
N ALA A 492 17.73 -5.61 2.14
CA ALA A 492 18.23 -4.84 1.01
C ALA A 492 17.26 -4.91 -0.18
N GLU A 493 16.79 -6.10 -0.54
CA GLU A 493 15.83 -6.29 -1.63
C GLU A 493 14.50 -5.58 -1.36
N LEU A 494 13.94 -5.72 -0.15
CA LEU A 494 12.69 -5.06 0.19
C LEU A 494 12.84 -3.53 0.19
N LYS A 495 14.02 -3.01 0.54
CA LYS A 495 14.31 -1.58 0.46
C LYS A 495 14.34 -1.10 -0.98
N GLU A 496 14.97 -1.85 -1.88
CA GLU A 496 15.03 -1.55 -3.31
C GLU A 496 13.63 -1.60 -3.95
N GLU A 497 12.88 -2.68 -3.73
CA GLU A 497 11.58 -2.90 -4.37
C GLU A 497 10.50 -1.93 -3.89
N THR A 498 10.53 -1.57 -2.60
CA THR A 498 9.51 -0.68 -2.06
C THR A 498 9.88 0.79 -2.26
N GLY A 499 11.15 1.13 -2.55
CA GLY A 499 11.61 2.51 -2.68
C GLY A 499 11.55 3.32 -1.37
N HIS A 500 11.48 2.65 -0.22
CA HIS A 500 11.31 3.31 1.08
C HIS A 500 12.65 3.62 1.75
N SER A 501 12.66 4.65 2.59
CA SER A 501 13.76 4.84 3.54
C SER A 501 13.85 3.60 4.44
N SER A 502 15.06 3.25 4.88
CA SER A 502 15.35 2.09 5.74
C SER A 502 14.67 2.12 7.12
N LEU A 503 13.78 3.08 7.36
CA LEU A 503 13.14 3.37 8.63
C LEU A 503 11.73 2.78 8.75
N SER A 504 11.05 2.44 7.64
CA SER A 504 9.67 1.96 7.68
C SER A 504 9.50 0.45 7.88
N LEU A 505 10.53 -0.35 7.57
CA LEU A 505 10.52 -1.80 7.72
C LEU A 505 11.88 -2.30 8.24
N GLU A 506 11.85 -3.14 9.27
CA GLU A 506 13.01 -3.93 9.70
C GLU A 506 12.73 -5.44 9.67
N ILE A 507 13.66 -6.22 9.16
CA ILE A 507 13.66 -7.68 9.25
C ILE A 507 14.58 -8.08 10.39
N TRP A 508 14.09 -8.84 11.36
CA TRP A 508 14.83 -9.34 12.51
C TRP A 508 14.83 -10.88 12.50
N GLY A 509 15.99 -11.45 12.19
CA GLY A 509 16.21 -12.89 12.12
C GLY A 509 16.35 -13.55 13.48
N LYS A 510 16.59 -14.85 13.47
CA LYS A 510 16.61 -15.72 14.65
C LYS A 510 17.61 -15.26 15.72
N ASP A 511 18.74 -14.71 15.30
CA ASP A 511 19.82 -14.29 16.19
C ASP A 511 19.41 -13.12 17.11
N THR A 512 18.38 -12.38 16.73
CA THR A 512 17.84 -11.27 17.53
C THR A 512 16.97 -11.74 18.70
N TRP A 513 16.47 -12.98 18.69
CA TRP A 513 15.44 -13.45 19.62
C TRP A 513 15.92 -13.44 21.07
N TYR A 514 17.18 -13.79 21.33
CA TYR A 514 17.78 -13.82 22.67
C TYR A 514 18.01 -12.43 23.28
N HIS A 515 18.07 -11.40 22.44
CA HIS A 515 18.31 -10.01 22.84
C HIS A 515 17.16 -9.10 22.42
N LEU A 516 15.96 -9.67 22.21
CA LEU A 516 14.86 -8.98 21.55
C LEU A 516 14.42 -7.72 22.30
N GLN A 517 14.44 -7.73 23.64
CA GLN A 517 14.13 -6.53 24.43
C GLN A 517 15.17 -5.41 24.22
N GLN A 518 16.47 -5.74 24.17
CA GLN A 518 17.52 -4.76 23.86
C GLN A 518 17.40 -4.25 22.42
N THR A 519 17.04 -5.12 21.49
CA THR A 519 16.79 -4.77 20.08
C THR A 519 15.62 -3.80 19.97
N PHE A 520 14.47 -4.07 20.61
CA PHE A 520 13.35 -3.13 20.68
C PHE A 520 13.73 -1.81 21.33
N HIS A 521 14.50 -1.83 22.42
CA HIS A 521 14.95 -0.61 23.06
C HIS A 521 15.87 0.23 22.14
N ARG A 522 16.78 -0.42 21.41
CA ARG A 522 17.62 0.24 20.40
C ARG A 522 16.77 0.82 19.28
N TYR A 523 15.85 0.02 18.75
CA TYR A 523 14.91 0.43 17.71
C TYR A 523 14.12 1.66 18.12
N LEU A 524 13.54 1.69 19.34
CA LEU A 524 12.81 2.84 19.85
C LEU A 524 13.68 4.10 19.92
N ARG A 525 14.96 3.97 20.31
CA ARG A 525 15.90 5.08 20.33
C ARG A 525 16.24 5.60 18.94
N THR A 526 16.57 4.71 18.00
CA THR A 526 17.08 5.08 16.68
C THR A 526 15.96 5.47 15.71
N ALA A 527 14.85 4.74 15.73
CA ALA A 527 13.74 4.93 14.80
C ALA A 527 12.80 6.07 15.23
N PHE A 528 12.69 6.33 16.53
CA PHE A 528 11.70 7.27 17.08
C PHE A 528 12.30 8.40 17.93
N GLY A 529 13.61 8.39 18.18
CA GLY A 529 14.25 9.36 19.07
C GLY A 529 13.82 9.23 20.54
N TRP A 530 13.34 8.05 20.96
CA TRP A 530 12.90 7.81 22.33
C TRP A 530 14.09 7.34 23.17
N ALA A 531 14.95 8.29 23.57
CA ALA A 531 16.16 8.05 24.36
C ALA A 531 16.02 8.46 25.82
#